data_AF-A0A2G8SZU8-F1
#
_entry.id   AF-A0A2G8SZU8-F1
#
_cell.length_a   1.000
_cell.length_b   1.000
_cell.length_c   1.000
_cell.angle_alpha   90.00
_cell.angle_beta   90.00
_cell.angle_gamma   90.00
#
_symmetry.space_group_name_H-M   'P 1'
#
loop_
_entity.id
_entity.type
_entity.pdbx_description
1 polymer ?
#
loop_
_entity_poly.entity_id
_entity_poly.type
_entity_poly.pdbx_seq_one_letter_code
_entity_poly.pdbx_strand_id
1 'polypeptide(L)'
;MTELTSLRHVPQANLFRKGDVFVLFGELFGRGYANGLIDEARKAGMTIVGITVGRRDENNALRALNDEELAEAEAKLGGRIINEPMMAGFDLDTPDGGPNPTEMLSGLTLKNWQEEKLDWDRIEACRQAGVQRFTASAAIVMAEIDKLVPAGANVFFAHTMAGGIPKVKAFLAIANRIYKGRGERFMSSRALLESDLGKLILMNFDEVTANTLQHLIHASAAIRNRVTAAGGEVRYSAYGYHGTEILIDGQYRWQTYTNYTQGYAKMRLESVAEAAWAQGISATVFNCPEIRTNSSDIFAGVELSLFPLLAALKKEGGGAWVDQQWAICQGLLEDGVTVESLLEKIETYNNDPTSASFRNVDAWPMDNTPALADVMIGTSDEITKLHKDRKELITDHLSSLVLESTGPLMFHAVAEKIAAVVWLNHDIIARELNALHK
;
A
#
# COMPACT_ATOMS: atom_id res chain seq x y z
N MET A 1 -11.18 -17.36 -3.28
CA MET A 1 -10.14 -16.90 -2.34
C MET A 1 -8.84 -16.99 -3.10
N THR A 2 -8.07 -15.90 -3.11
CA THR A 2 -6.77 -15.82 -3.78
C THR A 2 -5.84 -16.90 -3.21
N GLU A 3 -5.16 -17.64 -4.08
CA GLU A 3 -4.17 -18.63 -3.64
C GLU A 3 -2.93 -17.92 -3.05
N LEU A 4 -2.53 -18.29 -1.82
CA LEU A 4 -1.35 -17.72 -1.16
C LEU A 4 -0.07 -18.19 -1.88
N THR A 5 0.39 -17.37 -2.82
CA THR A 5 1.57 -17.65 -3.65
C THR A 5 2.76 -16.83 -3.15
N SER A 6 3.62 -17.43 -2.33
CA SER A 6 4.83 -16.76 -1.82
C SER A 6 5.96 -16.78 -2.86
N LEU A 7 6.61 -15.64 -3.08
CA LEU A 7 7.89 -15.60 -3.80
C LEU A 7 8.97 -16.20 -2.90
N ARG A 8 9.62 -17.27 -3.35
CA ARG A 8 10.63 -17.99 -2.55
C ARG A 8 12.05 -17.87 -3.09
N HIS A 9 12.24 -17.53 -4.36
CA HIS A 9 13.56 -17.30 -4.94
C HIS A 9 13.76 -15.82 -5.23
N VAL A 10 15.00 -15.36 -5.15
CA VAL A 10 15.36 -14.02 -5.60
C VAL A 10 15.26 -14.00 -7.13
N PRO A 11 14.35 -13.21 -7.71
CA PRO A 11 14.18 -13.12 -9.15
C PRO A 11 15.44 -12.50 -9.78
N GLN A 12 15.82 -13.01 -10.95
CA GLN A 12 17.03 -12.58 -11.66
C GLN A 12 16.74 -12.17 -13.11
N ALA A 13 15.50 -12.35 -13.57
CA ALA A 13 15.13 -11.95 -14.92
C ALA A 13 15.24 -10.43 -15.07
N ASN A 14 15.79 -10.01 -16.21
CA ASN A 14 15.81 -8.62 -16.60
C ASN A 14 15.10 -8.47 -17.95
N LEU A 15 13.97 -7.76 -17.94
CA LEU A 15 13.19 -7.44 -19.14
C LEU A 15 13.52 -6.05 -19.67
N PHE A 16 13.81 -5.11 -18.77
CA PHE A 16 13.83 -3.70 -19.08
C PHE A 16 15.23 -3.16 -19.36
N ARG A 17 15.30 -2.18 -20.25
CA ARG A 17 16.55 -1.57 -20.71
C ARG A 17 16.35 -0.09 -21.05
N LYS A 18 17.46 0.57 -21.37
CA LYS A 18 17.45 1.92 -21.92
C LYS A 18 16.54 2.02 -23.15
N GLY A 19 15.62 2.98 -23.13
CA GLY A 19 14.61 3.21 -24.17
C GLY A 19 13.23 2.64 -23.83
N ASP A 20 13.13 1.77 -22.82
CA ASP A 20 11.85 1.33 -22.26
C ASP A 20 11.26 2.41 -21.35
N VAL A 21 9.94 2.34 -21.09
CA VAL A 21 9.21 3.37 -20.37
C VAL A 21 8.63 2.81 -19.07
N PHE A 22 8.93 3.47 -17.95
CA PHE A 22 8.31 3.22 -16.67
C PHE A 22 7.27 4.31 -16.40
N VAL A 23 6.06 3.92 -16.00
CA VAL A 23 4.94 4.81 -15.71
C VAL A 23 4.52 4.61 -14.25
N LEU A 24 4.74 5.62 -13.42
CA LEU A 24 4.19 5.67 -12.08
C LEU A 24 2.71 6.09 -12.14
N PHE A 25 1.80 5.15 -11.91
CA PHE A 25 0.36 5.39 -11.84
C PHE A 25 -0.09 5.63 -10.40
N GLY A 26 0.26 6.82 -9.93
CA GLY A 26 0.06 7.39 -8.61
C GLY A 26 1.05 8.54 -8.41
N GLU A 27 0.99 9.25 -7.29
CA GLU A 27 1.89 10.37 -7.00
C GLU A 27 2.87 9.99 -5.89
N LEU A 28 4.15 10.34 -6.06
CA LEU A 28 5.21 10.00 -5.11
C LEU A 28 5.21 10.97 -3.93
N PHE A 29 4.85 10.48 -2.74
CA PHE A 29 4.88 11.26 -1.50
C PHE A 29 5.90 10.71 -0.52
N GLY A 30 6.91 11.52 -0.17
CA GLY A 30 7.90 11.17 0.85
C GLY A 30 8.67 9.88 0.52
N ARG A 31 8.97 9.09 1.57
CA ARG A 31 9.53 7.74 1.44
C ARG A 31 8.40 6.73 1.56
N GLY A 32 8.20 5.93 0.53
CA GLY A 32 7.25 4.82 0.48
C GLY A 32 7.71 3.74 -0.49
N TYR A 33 6.91 2.68 -0.62
CA TYR A 33 7.24 1.51 -1.43
C TYR A 33 7.65 1.81 -2.87
N ALA A 34 7.01 2.80 -3.49
CA ALA A 34 7.25 3.17 -4.88
C ALA A 34 8.69 3.65 -5.15
N ASN A 35 9.38 4.19 -4.14
CA ASN A 35 10.73 4.74 -4.30
C ASN A 35 11.71 3.67 -4.82
N GLY A 36 11.76 2.51 -4.17
CA GLY A 36 12.69 1.44 -4.56
C GLY A 36 12.43 0.91 -5.98
N LEU A 37 11.16 0.81 -6.38
CA LEU A 37 10.79 0.36 -7.73
C LEU A 37 11.19 1.38 -8.81
N ILE A 38 11.02 2.67 -8.53
CA ILE A 38 11.45 3.74 -9.43
C ILE A 38 12.98 3.76 -9.55
N ASP A 39 13.70 3.56 -8.45
CA ASP A 39 15.16 3.53 -8.45
C ASP A 39 15.71 2.40 -9.33
N GLU A 40 15.13 1.20 -9.28
CA GLU A 40 15.50 0.10 -10.18
C GLU A 40 15.16 0.41 -11.65
N ALA A 41 14.01 1.03 -11.92
CA ALA A 41 13.67 1.48 -13.28
C ALA A 41 14.69 2.51 -13.83
N ARG A 42 15.12 3.47 -12.99
CA ARG A 42 16.17 4.44 -13.36
C ARG A 42 17.51 3.75 -13.62
N LYS A 43 17.90 2.81 -12.76
CA LYS A 43 19.13 2.04 -12.88
C LYS A 43 19.15 1.19 -14.15
N ALA A 44 18.01 0.65 -14.57
CA ALA A 44 17.86 -0.02 -15.86
C ALA A 44 17.88 0.94 -17.08
N GLY A 45 17.91 2.26 -16.84
CA GLY A 45 17.96 3.29 -17.87
C GLY A 45 16.62 3.62 -18.50
N MET A 46 15.50 3.22 -17.88
CA MET A 46 14.16 3.49 -18.39
C MET A 46 13.83 4.99 -18.36
N THR A 47 12.99 5.43 -19.29
CA THR A 47 12.37 6.75 -19.23
C THR A 47 11.30 6.73 -18.14
N ILE A 48 11.43 7.62 -17.14
CA ILE A 48 10.47 7.72 -16.06
C ILE A 48 9.38 8.74 -16.42
N VAL A 49 8.13 8.29 -16.37
CA VAL A 49 6.92 9.11 -16.56
C VAL A 49 6.00 8.90 -15.36
N GLY A 50 5.30 9.93 -14.93
CA GLY A 50 4.32 9.84 -13.85
C GLY A 50 3.05 10.61 -14.14
N ILE A 51 2.08 10.43 -13.25
CA ILE A 51 0.82 11.18 -13.21
C ILE A 51 0.79 12.06 -11.98
N THR A 52 -0.13 13.01 -11.94
CA THR A 52 -0.44 13.78 -10.73
C THR A 52 -1.89 13.57 -10.33
N VAL A 53 -2.18 13.58 -9.03
CA VAL A 53 -3.57 13.65 -8.56
C VAL A 53 -4.15 15.07 -8.67
N GLY A 54 -3.35 16.05 -9.09
CA GLY A 54 -3.71 17.46 -9.10
C GLY A 54 -3.78 18.06 -7.69
N ARG A 55 -4.39 19.24 -7.59
CA ARG A 55 -4.61 19.94 -6.32
C ARG A 55 -6.06 20.45 -6.26
N ARG A 56 -6.46 20.90 -5.08
CA ARG A 56 -7.75 21.58 -4.87
C ARG A 56 -7.50 23.08 -4.75
N ASP A 57 -8.32 23.89 -5.38
CA ASP A 57 -8.29 25.35 -5.21
C ASP A 57 -9.02 25.80 -3.93
N GLU A 58 -9.16 27.11 -3.74
CA GLU A 58 -9.87 27.69 -2.60
C GLU A 58 -11.36 27.34 -2.52
N ASN A 59 -11.97 26.99 -3.66
CA ASN A 59 -13.36 26.54 -3.77
C ASN A 59 -13.46 25.01 -3.70
N ASN A 60 -12.35 24.33 -3.35
CA ASN A 60 -12.24 22.88 -3.31
C ASN A 60 -12.51 22.21 -4.68
N ALA A 61 -12.32 22.93 -5.79
CA ALA A 61 -12.40 22.38 -7.14
C ALA A 61 -11.06 21.74 -7.52
N LEU A 62 -11.11 20.62 -8.25
CA LEU A 62 -9.93 19.91 -8.72
C LEU A 62 -9.25 20.70 -9.85
N ARG A 63 -7.93 20.90 -9.76
CA ARG A 63 -7.12 21.61 -10.75
C ARG A 63 -5.80 20.88 -11.03
N ALA A 64 -5.22 21.17 -12.19
CA ALA A 64 -3.85 20.80 -12.54
C ALA A 64 -2.84 21.47 -11.61
N LEU A 65 -1.61 20.94 -11.61
CA LEU A 65 -0.47 21.59 -10.97
C LEU A 65 -0.16 22.90 -11.71
N ASN A 66 0.22 23.93 -10.96
CA ASN A 66 0.87 25.10 -11.55
C ASN A 66 2.34 24.76 -11.90
N ASP A 67 3.04 25.69 -12.55
CA ASP A 67 4.40 25.44 -13.04
C ASP A 67 5.41 25.11 -11.92
N GLU A 68 5.27 25.74 -10.75
CA GLU A 68 6.14 25.50 -9.60
C GLU A 68 5.88 24.11 -8.99
N GLU A 69 4.60 23.79 -8.76
CA GLU A 69 4.16 22.48 -8.26
C GLU A 69 4.57 21.35 -9.22
N LEU A 70 4.45 21.57 -10.53
CA LEU A 70 4.85 20.60 -11.55
C LEU A 70 6.37 20.40 -11.55
N ALA A 71 7.16 21.47 -11.55
CA ALA A 71 8.61 21.38 -11.52
C ALA A 71 9.12 20.67 -10.25
N GLU A 72 8.51 20.94 -9.09
CA GLU A 72 8.85 20.25 -7.85
C GLU A 72 8.49 18.75 -7.92
N ALA A 73 7.32 18.42 -8.46
CA ALA A 73 6.86 17.04 -8.60
C ALA A 73 7.73 16.25 -9.60
N GLU A 74 8.12 16.84 -10.73
CA GLU A 74 9.02 16.24 -11.70
C GLU A 74 10.44 16.04 -11.14
N ALA A 75 10.95 17.00 -10.36
CA ALA A 75 12.24 16.88 -9.68
C ALA A 75 12.23 15.72 -8.67
N LYS A 76 11.15 15.56 -7.90
CA LYS A 76 10.97 14.45 -6.95
C LYS A 76 10.85 13.10 -7.66
N LEU A 77 10.11 13.05 -8.76
CA LEU A 77 9.94 11.85 -9.58
C LEU A 77 11.20 11.52 -10.39
N GLY A 78 12.07 12.49 -10.67
CA GLY A 78 13.20 12.30 -11.59
C GLY A 78 12.74 11.93 -13.01
N GLY A 79 11.61 12.50 -13.45
CA GLY A 79 10.93 12.14 -14.69
C GLY A 79 9.79 13.09 -15.02
N ARG A 80 9.24 12.97 -16.23
CA ARG A 80 8.15 13.84 -16.69
C ARG A 80 6.84 13.48 -15.99
N ILE A 81 6.04 14.47 -15.62
CA ILE A 81 4.67 14.28 -15.14
C ILE A 81 3.67 14.74 -16.19
N ILE A 82 2.67 13.91 -16.47
CA ILE A 82 1.51 14.31 -17.26
C ILE A 82 0.58 15.11 -16.35
N ASN A 83 0.50 16.43 -16.57
CA ASN A 83 -0.21 17.38 -15.71
C ASN A 83 -1.73 17.40 -15.96
N GLU A 84 -2.35 16.22 -15.84
CA GLU A 84 -3.80 16.01 -15.87
C GLU A 84 -4.25 15.45 -14.51
N PRO A 85 -5.21 16.07 -13.80
CA PRO A 85 -5.60 15.67 -12.45
C PRO A 85 -6.26 14.28 -12.35
N MET A 86 -5.49 13.28 -11.96
CA MET A 86 -5.94 11.90 -11.76
C MET A 86 -6.36 11.61 -10.31
N MET A 87 -7.19 12.47 -9.72
CA MET A 87 -7.71 12.23 -8.37
C MET A 87 -8.72 11.07 -8.39
N ALA A 88 -8.37 9.95 -7.77
CA ALA A 88 -9.28 8.82 -7.61
C ALA A 88 -10.34 9.07 -6.53
N GLY A 89 -11.35 8.20 -6.46
CA GLY A 89 -12.45 8.31 -5.50
C GLY A 89 -13.53 9.30 -5.95
N PHE A 90 -14.59 9.38 -5.15
CA PHE A 90 -15.79 10.15 -5.47
C PHE A 90 -16.34 10.97 -4.30
N ASP A 91 -15.62 11.01 -3.17
CA ASP A 91 -16.08 11.65 -1.93
C ASP A 91 -16.29 13.17 -2.05
N LEU A 92 -15.75 13.79 -3.11
CA LEU A 92 -15.87 15.20 -3.43
C LEU A 92 -16.47 15.45 -4.83
N ASP A 93 -17.08 14.44 -5.44
CA ASP A 93 -17.72 14.53 -6.75
C ASP A 93 -19.22 14.74 -6.63
N THR A 94 -19.80 15.42 -7.63
CA THR A 94 -21.23 15.73 -7.72
C THR A 94 -21.63 15.98 -9.18
N PRO A 95 -22.75 15.42 -9.68
CA PRO A 95 -23.14 15.57 -11.08
C PRO A 95 -23.68 16.98 -11.45
N ASP A 96 -24.30 17.70 -10.50
CA ASP A 96 -25.07 18.93 -10.80
C ASP A 96 -24.87 20.06 -9.76
N GLY A 97 -23.73 20.08 -9.06
CA GLY A 97 -23.45 21.07 -8.02
C GLY A 97 -24.29 20.94 -6.74
N GLY A 98 -25.13 19.90 -6.64
CA GLY A 98 -25.73 19.46 -5.36
C GLY A 98 -24.67 18.89 -4.40
N PRO A 99 -25.06 18.47 -3.19
CA PRO A 99 -24.09 18.03 -2.19
C PRO A 99 -23.28 16.83 -2.68
N ASN A 100 -21.97 16.85 -2.42
CA ASN A 100 -21.07 15.71 -2.57
C ASN A 100 -21.10 14.81 -1.31
N PRO A 101 -20.55 13.58 -1.34
CA PRO A 101 -20.58 12.69 -0.19
C PRO A 101 -19.95 13.28 1.08
N THR A 102 -18.85 14.03 0.97
CA THR A 102 -18.22 14.68 2.14
C THR A 102 -19.13 15.73 2.78
N GLU A 103 -19.87 16.50 1.98
CA GLU A 103 -20.84 17.49 2.47
C GLU A 103 -22.03 16.82 3.18
N MET A 104 -22.48 15.66 2.69
CA MET A 104 -23.52 14.87 3.36
C MET A 104 -23.08 14.38 4.74
N LEU A 105 -21.77 14.23 4.97
CA LEU A 105 -21.19 13.82 6.25
C LEU A 105 -20.91 15.00 7.20
N SER A 106 -21.15 16.25 6.78
CA SER A 106 -20.79 17.44 7.57
C SER A 106 -21.53 17.56 8.91
N GLY A 107 -22.73 16.99 9.01
CA GLY A 107 -23.54 16.94 10.24
C GLY A 107 -23.16 15.81 11.21
N LEU A 108 -22.21 14.94 10.85
CA LEU A 108 -21.82 13.83 11.72
C LEU A 108 -21.08 14.30 12.97
N THR A 109 -21.47 13.72 14.10
CA THR A 109 -20.88 13.93 15.42
C THR A 109 -20.49 12.58 16.02
N LEU A 110 -19.70 12.60 17.09
CA LEU A 110 -19.38 11.38 17.84
C LEU A 110 -20.60 10.69 18.46
N LYS A 111 -21.75 11.36 18.55
CA LYS A 111 -22.97 10.83 19.17
C LYS A 111 -23.93 10.17 18.18
N ASN A 112 -23.97 10.61 16.91
CA ASN A 112 -24.98 10.17 15.94
C ASN A 112 -24.41 9.36 14.76
N TRP A 113 -23.09 9.34 14.54
CA TRP A 113 -22.50 8.74 13.33
C TRP A 113 -22.84 7.27 13.05
N GLN A 114 -23.21 6.49 14.09
CA GLN A 114 -23.62 5.09 13.93
C GLN A 114 -25.06 4.95 13.40
N GLU A 115 -25.91 5.93 13.68
CA GLU A 115 -27.35 5.87 13.41
C GLU A 115 -27.74 6.66 12.16
N GLU A 116 -27.01 7.74 11.87
CA GLU A 116 -27.23 8.60 10.69
C GLU A 116 -27.23 7.79 9.39
N LYS A 117 -28.17 8.14 8.50
CA LYS A 117 -28.38 7.49 7.22
C LYS A 117 -28.02 8.39 6.07
N LEU A 118 -27.46 7.80 5.03
CA LEU A 118 -27.09 8.50 3.81
C LEU A 118 -28.13 8.29 2.72
N ASP A 119 -28.28 9.29 1.85
CA ASP A 119 -29.03 9.16 0.61
C ASP A 119 -28.20 8.36 -0.40
N TRP A 120 -28.48 7.05 -0.48
CA TRP A 120 -27.71 6.13 -1.31
C TRP A 120 -27.89 6.35 -2.82
N ASP A 121 -29.06 6.84 -3.26
CA ASP A 121 -29.27 7.18 -4.67
C ASP A 121 -28.38 8.36 -5.06
N ARG A 122 -28.28 9.34 -4.17
CA ARG A 122 -27.39 10.49 -4.37
C ARG A 122 -25.91 10.11 -4.29
N ILE A 123 -25.53 9.22 -3.37
CA ILE A 123 -24.16 8.68 -3.26
C ILE A 123 -23.76 7.99 -4.56
N GLU A 124 -24.63 7.16 -5.13
CA GLU A 124 -24.37 6.45 -6.38
C GLU A 124 -24.23 7.41 -7.56
N ALA A 125 -25.07 8.45 -7.64
CA ALA A 125 -24.92 9.49 -8.66
C ALA A 125 -23.56 10.23 -8.55
N CYS A 126 -23.09 10.52 -7.34
CA CYS A 126 -21.77 11.11 -7.10
C CYS A 126 -20.64 10.15 -7.49
N ARG A 127 -20.79 8.86 -7.17
CA ARG A 127 -19.84 7.81 -7.58
C ARG A 127 -19.72 7.72 -9.09
N GLN A 128 -20.83 7.70 -9.82
CA GLN A 128 -20.82 7.67 -11.28
C GLN A 128 -20.12 8.89 -11.88
N ALA A 129 -20.38 10.09 -11.33
CA ALA A 129 -19.68 11.31 -11.74
C ALA A 129 -18.16 11.21 -11.50
N GLY A 130 -17.74 10.73 -10.33
CA GLY A 130 -16.32 10.53 -10.00
C GLY A 130 -15.62 9.51 -10.90
N VAL A 131 -16.28 8.36 -11.18
CA VAL A 131 -15.78 7.33 -12.11
C VAL A 131 -15.67 7.88 -13.53
N GLN A 132 -16.67 8.63 -14.00
CA GLN A 132 -16.64 9.26 -15.32
C GLN A 132 -15.49 10.28 -15.43
N ARG A 133 -15.31 11.12 -14.40
CA ARG A 133 -14.18 12.06 -14.33
C ARG A 133 -12.84 11.32 -14.40
N PHE A 134 -12.63 10.32 -13.56
CA PHE A 134 -11.38 9.57 -13.51
C PHE A 134 -11.07 8.85 -14.84
N THR A 135 -12.07 8.22 -15.46
CA THR A 135 -11.91 7.52 -16.74
C THR A 135 -11.64 8.48 -17.91
N ALA A 136 -12.25 9.67 -17.91
CA ALA A 136 -11.97 10.71 -18.89
C ALA A 136 -10.51 11.21 -18.77
N SER A 137 -10.06 11.55 -17.57
CA SER A 137 -8.67 11.95 -17.33
C SER A 137 -7.68 10.81 -17.65
N ALA A 138 -8.02 9.56 -17.35
CA ALA A 138 -7.19 8.41 -17.70
C ALA A 138 -6.97 8.29 -19.22
N ALA A 139 -8.01 8.56 -20.02
CA ALA A 139 -7.90 8.55 -21.48
C ALA A 139 -6.96 9.64 -22.00
N ILE A 140 -7.04 10.85 -21.44
CA ILE A 140 -6.14 11.98 -21.77
C ILE A 140 -4.70 11.61 -21.40
N VAL A 141 -4.48 11.13 -20.19
CA VAL A 141 -3.16 10.72 -19.69
C VAL A 141 -2.55 9.64 -20.57
N MET A 142 -3.30 8.60 -20.92
CA MET A 142 -2.79 7.51 -21.76
C MET A 142 -2.48 7.98 -23.18
N ALA A 143 -3.24 8.93 -23.74
CA ALA A 143 -2.92 9.54 -25.02
C ALA A 143 -1.59 10.33 -25.00
N GLU A 144 -1.27 11.01 -23.89
CA GLU A 144 0.02 11.68 -23.73
C GLU A 144 1.18 10.69 -23.49
N ILE A 145 0.96 9.65 -22.69
CA ILE A 145 1.96 8.59 -22.46
C ILE A 145 2.27 7.85 -23.76
N ASP A 146 1.28 7.55 -24.60
CA ASP A 146 1.48 6.83 -25.86
C ASP A 146 2.51 7.52 -26.77
N LYS A 147 2.51 8.86 -26.80
CA LYS A 147 3.48 9.67 -27.56
C LYS A 147 4.92 9.51 -27.07
N LEU A 148 5.10 9.08 -25.82
CA LEU A 148 6.41 8.91 -25.18
C LEU A 148 6.95 7.48 -25.29
N VAL A 149 6.13 6.53 -25.76
CA VAL A 149 6.50 5.10 -25.85
C VAL A 149 6.98 4.79 -27.28
N PRO A 150 8.30 4.58 -27.49
CA PRO A 150 8.85 4.25 -28.81
C PRO A 150 8.32 2.90 -29.34
N ALA A 151 8.41 2.69 -30.65
CA ALA A 151 8.13 1.38 -31.23
C ALA A 151 9.14 0.33 -30.73
N GLY A 152 8.64 -0.85 -30.33
CA GLY A 152 9.47 -1.95 -29.82
C GLY A 152 10.02 -1.75 -28.40
N ALA A 153 9.64 -0.69 -27.71
CA ALA A 153 9.96 -0.47 -26.30
C ALA A 153 9.08 -1.33 -25.39
N ASN A 154 9.61 -1.75 -24.24
CA ASN A 154 8.79 -2.30 -23.17
C ASN A 154 8.16 -1.18 -22.35
N VAL A 155 7.02 -1.46 -21.72
CA VAL A 155 6.34 -0.52 -20.82
C VAL A 155 6.01 -1.18 -19.49
N PHE A 156 6.37 -0.51 -18.40
CA PHE A 156 6.02 -0.94 -17.05
C PHE A 156 5.11 0.10 -16.39
N PHE A 157 3.85 -0.24 -16.18
CA PHE A 157 2.91 0.53 -15.37
C PHE A 157 2.94 0.09 -13.91
N ALA A 158 3.38 0.96 -13.01
CA ALA A 158 3.39 0.70 -11.56
C ALA A 158 2.25 1.46 -10.87
N HIS A 159 1.20 0.74 -10.47
CA HIS A 159 0.06 1.28 -9.74
C HIS A 159 0.37 1.41 -8.25
N THR A 160 0.10 2.59 -7.69
CA THR A 160 0.38 2.90 -6.28
C THR A 160 -0.78 3.57 -5.56
N MET A 161 -1.94 3.71 -6.20
CA MET A 161 -3.11 4.37 -5.61
C MET A 161 -3.71 3.50 -4.50
N ALA A 162 -3.85 4.07 -3.30
CA ALA A 162 -4.58 3.50 -2.19
C ALA A 162 -5.07 4.63 -1.29
N GLY A 163 -6.31 4.55 -0.81
CA GLY A 163 -6.90 5.63 -0.01
C GLY A 163 -8.41 5.59 -0.02
N GLY A 164 -9.04 6.77 0.00
CA GLY A 164 -10.50 6.92 -0.07
C GLY A 164 -11.19 7.27 1.25
N ILE A 165 -10.44 7.69 2.27
CA ILE A 165 -11.05 8.21 3.51
C ILE A 165 -11.62 9.62 3.24
N PRO A 166 -12.95 9.84 3.37
CA PRO A 166 -13.54 11.16 3.20
C PRO A 166 -13.05 12.13 4.28
N LYS A 167 -12.91 13.40 3.93
CA LYS A 167 -12.43 14.45 4.86
C LYS A 167 -13.52 14.88 5.84
N VAL A 168 -13.78 14.07 6.85
CA VAL A 168 -14.81 14.31 7.88
C VAL A 168 -14.18 14.52 9.25
N LYS A 169 -14.54 15.63 9.92
CA LYS A 169 -13.99 15.99 11.24
C LYS A 169 -14.20 14.90 12.29
N ALA A 170 -15.37 14.26 12.31
CA ALA A 170 -15.69 13.20 13.25
C ALA A 170 -14.86 11.92 13.03
N PHE A 171 -14.44 11.65 11.78
CA PHE A 171 -13.79 10.39 11.43
C PHE A 171 -12.47 10.17 12.17
N LEU A 172 -11.63 11.21 12.34
CA LEU A 172 -10.36 11.05 13.05
C LEU A 172 -10.56 10.59 14.50
N ALA A 173 -11.59 11.11 15.17
CA ALA A 173 -11.91 10.70 16.54
C ALA A 173 -12.47 9.27 16.61
N ILE A 174 -13.26 8.85 15.61
CA ILE A 174 -13.74 7.47 15.46
C ILE A 174 -12.55 6.52 15.21
N ALA A 175 -11.70 6.84 14.24
CA ALA A 175 -10.51 6.07 13.88
C ALA A 175 -9.56 5.91 15.08
N ASN A 176 -9.34 6.96 15.87
CA ASN A 176 -8.51 6.87 17.08
C ASN A 176 -9.08 5.89 18.11
N ARG A 177 -10.41 5.78 18.24
CA ARG A 177 -11.01 4.77 19.14
C ARG A 177 -10.89 3.36 18.61
N ILE A 178 -10.98 3.17 17.29
CA ILE A 178 -10.86 1.86 16.65
C ILE A 178 -9.42 1.35 16.65
N TYR A 179 -8.47 2.20 16.25
CA TYR A 179 -7.07 1.79 16.06
C TYR A 179 -6.19 1.94 17.30
N LYS A 180 -6.59 2.78 18.28
CA LYS A 180 -5.77 3.11 19.46
C LYS A 180 -6.54 3.00 20.78
N GLY A 181 -7.83 2.70 20.74
CA GLY A 181 -8.68 2.63 21.93
C GLY A 181 -8.50 1.32 22.69
N ARG A 182 -8.30 1.42 24.00
CA ARG A 182 -8.30 0.31 24.97
C ARG A 182 -9.33 0.57 26.08
N GLY A 183 -9.74 -0.49 26.80
CA GLY A 183 -10.73 -0.38 27.87
C GLY A 183 -11.99 0.36 27.44
N GLU A 184 -12.45 1.34 28.21
CA GLU A 184 -13.65 2.14 27.88
C GLU A 184 -13.55 2.94 26.57
N ARG A 185 -12.33 3.19 26.08
CA ARG A 185 -12.12 3.89 24.80
C ARG A 185 -12.19 2.98 23.59
N PHE A 186 -12.12 1.66 23.78
CA PHE A 186 -12.22 0.67 22.70
C PHE A 186 -13.46 0.90 21.85
N MET A 187 -13.31 0.63 20.55
CA MET A 187 -14.40 0.58 19.60
C MET A 187 -14.11 -0.51 18.57
N SER A 188 -15.08 -1.39 18.32
CA SER A 188 -14.94 -2.39 17.28
C SER A 188 -14.97 -1.74 15.89
N SER A 189 -14.14 -2.24 14.98
CA SER A 189 -14.19 -1.95 13.56
C SER A 189 -15.57 -2.26 12.98
N ARG A 190 -16.25 -3.30 13.48
CA ARG A 190 -17.61 -3.67 13.06
C ARG A 190 -18.59 -2.52 13.20
N ALA A 191 -18.47 -1.74 14.29
CA ALA A 191 -19.33 -0.58 14.52
C ALA A 191 -19.17 0.50 13.44
N LEU A 192 -17.96 0.64 12.87
CA LEU A 192 -17.75 1.47 11.69
C LEU A 192 -18.38 0.81 10.47
N LEU A 193 -18.03 -0.44 10.18
CA LEU A 193 -18.45 -1.13 8.95
C LEU A 193 -19.98 -1.27 8.80
N GLU A 194 -20.73 -1.32 9.90
CA GLU A 194 -22.19 -1.42 9.89
C GLU A 194 -22.90 -0.07 9.67
N SER A 195 -22.23 1.04 10.00
CA SER A 195 -22.73 2.40 9.79
C SER A 195 -22.73 2.80 8.31
N ASP A 196 -23.58 3.75 7.93
CA ASP A 196 -23.59 4.26 6.56
C ASP A 196 -22.30 5.04 6.22
N LEU A 197 -21.66 5.68 7.21
CA LEU A 197 -20.31 6.24 7.09
C LEU A 197 -19.29 5.18 6.67
N GLY A 198 -19.28 4.03 7.35
CA GLY A 198 -18.36 2.94 7.03
C GLY A 198 -18.61 2.34 5.65
N LYS A 199 -19.87 2.15 5.27
CA LYS A 199 -20.24 1.66 3.93
C LYS A 199 -19.77 2.61 2.82
N LEU A 200 -19.94 3.93 3.00
CA LEU A 200 -19.42 4.92 2.07
C LEU A 200 -17.89 4.88 1.98
N ILE A 201 -17.20 4.75 3.12
CA ILE A 201 -15.74 4.60 3.14
C ILE A 201 -15.31 3.34 2.36
N LEU A 202 -15.97 2.21 2.58
CA LEU A 202 -15.67 0.96 1.85
C LEU A 202 -15.88 1.12 0.34
N MET A 203 -16.96 1.79 -0.09
CA MET A 203 -17.17 2.09 -1.51
C MET A 203 -16.04 2.94 -2.10
N ASN A 204 -15.60 3.96 -1.36
CA ASN A 204 -14.52 4.83 -1.82
C ASN A 204 -13.14 4.12 -1.76
N PHE A 205 -12.95 3.18 -0.85
CA PHE A 205 -11.78 2.29 -0.83
C PHE A 205 -11.73 1.41 -2.07
N ASP A 206 -12.86 0.81 -2.48
CA ASP A 206 -12.93 0.04 -3.72
C ASP A 206 -12.58 0.90 -4.94
N GLU A 207 -13.09 2.13 -5.02
CA GLU A 207 -12.78 3.03 -6.12
C GLU A 207 -11.29 3.42 -6.16
N VAL A 208 -10.73 3.86 -5.02
CA VAL A 208 -9.35 4.38 -4.99
C VAL A 208 -8.31 3.26 -5.02
N THR A 209 -8.50 2.21 -4.23
CA THR A 209 -7.48 1.19 -3.98
C THR A 209 -7.52 0.05 -4.99
N ALA A 210 -8.68 -0.26 -5.58
CA ALA A 210 -8.85 -1.41 -6.47
C ALA A 210 -9.21 -1.03 -7.92
N ASN A 211 -10.31 -0.30 -8.12
CA ASN A 211 -10.84 -0.02 -9.46
C ASN A 211 -9.90 0.85 -10.30
N THR A 212 -9.07 1.68 -9.67
CA THR A 212 -8.01 2.43 -10.35
C THR A 212 -7.02 1.54 -11.10
N LEU A 213 -6.72 0.31 -10.62
CA LEU A 213 -5.92 -0.66 -11.38
C LEU A 213 -6.69 -1.15 -12.61
N GLN A 214 -7.99 -1.43 -12.47
CA GLN A 214 -8.83 -1.83 -13.60
C GLN A 214 -8.90 -0.73 -14.66
N HIS A 215 -9.12 0.52 -14.24
CA HIS A 215 -9.13 1.68 -15.13
C HIS A 215 -7.78 1.88 -15.82
N LEU A 216 -6.66 1.71 -15.13
CA LEU A 216 -5.32 1.71 -15.73
C LEU A 216 -5.19 0.66 -16.83
N ILE A 217 -5.56 -0.60 -16.54
CA ILE A 217 -5.47 -1.71 -17.50
C ILE A 217 -6.35 -1.46 -18.73
N HIS A 218 -7.56 -0.91 -18.53
CA HIS A 218 -8.48 -0.58 -19.62
C HIS A 218 -7.99 0.62 -20.45
N ALA A 219 -7.63 1.74 -19.81
CA ALA A 219 -7.22 2.97 -20.49
C ALA A 219 -5.92 2.79 -21.28
N SER A 220 -5.00 1.95 -20.78
CA SER A 220 -3.73 1.64 -21.46
C SER A 220 -3.84 0.56 -22.55
N ALA A 221 -5.04 0.06 -22.87
CA ALA A 221 -5.22 -1.05 -23.81
C ALA A 221 -4.66 -0.76 -25.22
N ALA A 222 -4.84 0.47 -25.72
CA ALA A 222 -4.30 0.87 -27.02
C ALA A 222 -2.75 0.84 -27.03
N ILE A 223 -2.11 1.39 -25.98
CA ILE A 223 -0.66 1.34 -25.80
C ILE A 223 -0.20 -0.12 -25.75
N ARG A 224 -0.84 -0.93 -24.91
CA ARG A 224 -0.51 -2.35 -24.75
C ARG A 224 -0.54 -3.09 -26.07
N ASN A 225 -1.63 -2.97 -26.83
CA ASN A 225 -1.79 -3.65 -28.12
C ASN A 225 -0.76 -3.18 -29.14
N ARG A 226 -0.45 -1.88 -29.18
CA ARG A 226 0.57 -1.31 -30.08
C ARG A 226 1.97 -1.81 -29.74
N VAL A 227 2.32 -1.80 -28.46
CA VAL A 227 3.62 -2.25 -27.95
C VAL A 227 3.83 -3.73 -28.25
N THR A 228 2.84 -4.58 -27.93
CA THR A 228 2.95 -6.03 -28.17
C THR A 228 2.99 -6.37 -29.65
N ALA A 229 2.22 -5.68 -30.50
CA ALA A 229 2.28 -5.86 -31.95
C ALA A 229 3.65 -5.48 -32.54
N ALA A 230 4.39 -4.58 -31.89
CA ALA A 230 5.75 -4.19 -32.27
C ALA A 230 6.85 -5.04 -31.61
N GLY A 231 6.49 -6.12 -30.90
CA GLY A 231 7.43 -7.03 -30.24
C GLY A 231 7.96 -6.56 -28.88
N GLY A 232 7.42 -5.47 -28.32
CA GLY A 232 7.68 -5.06 -26.95
C GLY A 232 6.77 -5.76 -25.96
N GLU A 233 7.08 -5.64 -24.67
CA GLU A 233 6.35 -6.25 -23.58
C GLU A 233 5.73 -5.19 -22.64
N VAL A 234 4.53 -5.46 -22.13
CA VAL A 234 3.87 -4.61 -21.14
C VAL A 234 3.68 -5.36 -19.83
N ARG A 235 3.95 -4.67 -18.72
CA ARG A 235 3.74 -5.16 -17.34
C ARG A 235 2.93 -4.17 -16.54
N TYR A 236 2.11 -4.69 -15.65
CA TYR A 236 1.45 -3.92 -14.60
C TYR A 236 1.84 -4.50 -13.24
N SER A 237 2.18 -3.64 -12.29
CA SER A 237 2.29 -4.02 -10.88
C SER A 237 1.35 -3.20 -10.02
N ALA A 238 0.92 -3.74 -8.90
CA ALA A 238 0.26 -2.97 -7.84
C ALA A 238 0.77 -3.41 -6.46
N TYR A 239 0.75 -2.49 -5.50
CA TYR A 239 1.09 -2.79 -4.11
C TYR A 239 -0.15 -3.30 -3.34
N GLY A 240 -0.09 -4.55 -2.93
CA GLY A 240 -1.07 -5.20 -2.08
C GLY A 240 -0.66 -5.23 -0.61
N TYR A 241 -1.61 -5.58 0.24
CA TYR A 241 -1.37 -6.03 1.61
C TYR A 241 -2.45 -7.04 1.95
N HIS A 242 -2.05 -8.26 2.31
CA HIS A 242 -2.96 -9.36 2.62
C HIS A 242 -2.29 -10.29 3.64
N GLY A 243 -1.78 -9.67 4.71
CA GLY A 243 -0.90 -10.31 5.68
C GLY A 243 0.45 -10.71 5.10
N THR A 244 1.33 -11.17 5.98
CA THR A 244 2.74 -11.46 5.68
C THR A 244 3.19 -12.68 6.46
N GLU A 245 3.98 -13.57 5.83
CA GLU A 245 4.69 -14.60 6.57
C GLU A 245 5.93 -14.01 7.27
N ILE A 246 5.98 -14.19 8.59
CA ILE A 246 7.08 -13.75 9.46
C ILE A 246 7.60 -14.94 10.27
N LEU A 247 8.77 -14.81 10.90
CA LEU A 247 9.27 -15.88 11.78
C LEU A 247 8.48 -15.93 13.09
N ILE A 248 7.89 -17.10 13.37
CA ILE A 248 7.23 -17.49 14.61
C ILE A 248 7.61 -18.95 14.88
N ASP A 249 8.10 -19.25 16.08
CA ASP A 249 8.66 -20.56 16.48
C ASP A 249 9.72 -21.08 15.48
N GLY A 250 10.52 -20.16 14.93
CA GLY A 250 11.55 -20.47 13.94
C GLY A 250 11.05 -20.84 12.54
N GLN A 251 9.74 -20.74 12.27
CA GLN A 251 9.11 -21.01 10.98
C GLN A 251 8.47 -19.75 10.40
N TYR A 252 8.51 -19.60 9.07
CA TYR A 252 7.75 -18.54 8.41
C TYR A 252 6.26 -18.90 8.43
N ARG A 253 5.46 -18.10 9.14
CA ARG A 253 4.02 -18.31 9.32
C ARG A 253 3.27 -17.04 8.99
N TRP A 254 2.18 -17.18 8.23
CA TRP A 254 1.32 -16.07 7.87
C TRP A 254 0.65 -15.47 9.12
N GLN A 255 0.60 -14.14 9.14
CA GLN A 255 -0.12 -13.33 10.11
C GLN A 255 -0.59 -12.03 9.46
N THR A 256 -1.30 -11.19 10.21
CA THR A 256 -1.72 -9.87 9.74
C THR A 256 -1.90 -8.90 10.92
N TYR A 257 -1.72 -7.61 10.65
CA TYR A 257 -2.31 -6.55 11.47
C TYR A 257 -3.84 -6.63 11.42
N THR A 258 -4.51 -6.41 12.56
CA THR A 258 -5.97 -6.45 12.67
C THR A 258 -6.51 -5.28 13.49
N ASN A 259 -7.53 -4.54 13.03
CA ASN A 259 -8.28 -4.71 11.77
C ASN A 259 -7.69 -3.85 10.63
N TYR A 260 -7.51 -4.46 9.46
CA TYR A 260 -7.14 -3.77 8.23
C TYR A 260 -8.39 -3.47 7.39
N THR A 261 -9.02 -2.32 7.61
CA THR A 261 -10.28 -1.94 6.93
C THR A 261 -10.19 -1.88 5.41
N GLN A 262 -9.01 -1.57 4.85
CA GLN A 262 -8.78 -1.63 3.40
C GLN A 262 -8.72 -3.05 2.83
N GLY A 263 -8.78 -4.09 3.66
CA GLY A 263 -8.57 -5.47 3.19
C GLY A 263 -9.56 -5.92 2.14
N TYR A 264 -10.82 -5.50 2.23
CA TYR A 264 -11.83 -5.77 1.20
C TYR A 264 -11.42 -5.22 -0.17
N ALA A 265 -10.93 -3.97 -0.22
CA ALA A 265 -10.45 -3.37 -1.46
C ALA A 265 -9.15 -4.00 -1.95
N LYS A 266 -8.27 -4.49 -1.06
CA LYS A 266 -7.07 -5.24 -1.46
C LYS A 266 -7.40 -6.61 -2.08
N MET A 267 -8.37 -7.35 -1.54
CA MET A 267 -8.87 -8.57 -2.21
C MET A 267 -9.53 -8.27 -3.56
N ARG A 268 -10.21 -7.12 -3.68
CA ARG A 268 -10.75 -6.67 -4.96
C ARG A 268 -9.63 -6.32 -5.95
N LEU A 269 -8.56 -5.67 -5.51
CA LEU A 269 -7.36 -5.38 -6.31
C LEU A 269 -6.72 -6.67 -6.84
N GLU A 270 -6.62 -7.70 -6.00
CA GLU A 270 -6.18 -9.06 -6.39
C GLU A 270 -7.09 -9.65 -7.47
N SER A 271 -8.41 -9.60 -7.27
CA SER A 271 -9.40 -10.10 -8.23
C SER A 271 -9.30 -9.41 -9.60
N VAL A 272 -8.98 -8.10 -9.61
CA VAL A 272 -8.74 -7.35 -10.86
C VAL A 272 -7.50 -7.89 -11.59
N ALA A 273 -6.42 -8.17 -10.87
CA ALA A 273 -5.20 -8.74 -11.46
C ALA A 273 -5.43 -10.17 -11.97
N GLU A 274 -6.14 -11.01 -11.23
CA GLU A 274 -6.53 -12.37 -11.65
C GLU A 274 -7.37 -12.33 -12.94
N ALA A 275 -8.37 -11.44 -13.00
CA ALA A 275 -9.20 -11.27 -14.18
C ALA A 275 -8.42 -10.76 -15.41
N ALA A 276 -7.39 -9.93 -15.20
CA ALA A 276 -6.48 -9.49 -16.25
C ALA A 276 -5.58 -10.64 -16.74
N TRP A 277 -5.05 -11.44 -15.82
CA TRP A 277 -4.25 -12.63 -16.12
C TRP A 277 -5.03 -13.66 -16.94
N ALA A 278 -6.30 -13.89 -16.62
CA ALA A 278 -7.18 -14.77 -17.39
C ALA A 278 -7.36 -14.31 -18.86
N GLN A 279 -7.08 -13.03 -19.16
CA GLN A 279 -7.09 -12.45 -20.50
C GLN A 279 -5.68 -12.35 -21.13
N GLY A 280 -4.66 -12.94 -20.50
CA GLY A 280 -3.27 -12.88 -20.96
C GLY A 280 -2.56 -11.56 -20.68
N ILE A 281 -3.12 -10.69 -19.84
CA ILE A 281 -2.51 -9.42 -19.44
C ILE A 281 -1.65 -9.66 -18.19
N SER A 282 -0.34 -9.40 -18.30
CA SER A 282 0.62 -9.55 -17.19
C SER A 282 0.46 -8.42 -16.17
N ALA A 283 -0.48 -8.58 -15.23
CA ALA A 283 -0.73 -7.66 -14.13
C ALA A 283 -0.56 -8.37 -12.78
N THR A 284 0.38 -7.94 -11.95
CA THR A 284 0.69 -8.63 -10.69
C THR A 284 0.50 -7.72 -9.48
N VAL A 285 -0.29 -8.16 -8.51
CA VAL A 285 -0.36 -7.56 -7.18
C VAL A 285 0.73 -8.19 -6.31
N PHE A 286 1.61 -7.35 -5.76
CA PHE A 286 2.62 -7.78 -4.80
C PHE A 286 2.14 -7.44 -3.40
N ASN A 287 1.75 -8.46 -2.63
CA ASN A 287 1.42 -8.32 -1.23
C ASN A 287 2.72 -8.14 -0.44
N CYS A 288 2.97 -6.91 0.02
CA CYS A 288 4.20 -6.52 0.68
C CYS A 288 4.06 -6.54 2.21
N PRO A 289 5.18 -6.59 2.97
CA PRO A 289 5.15 -6.59 4.42
C PRO A 289 4.54 -5.34 5.05
N GLU A 290 4.19 -5.46 6.33
CA GLU A 290 3.89 -4.33 7.19
C GLU A 290 5.13 -3.43 7.33
N ILE A 291 4.97 -2.13 7.05
CA ILE A 291 5.96 -1.10 7.32
C ILE A 291 5.30 0.14 7.91
N ARG A 292 6.09 0.98 8.55
CA ARG A 292 5.65 2.31 9.00
C ARG A 292 5.92 3.34 7.90
N THR A 293 4.85 3.99 7.47
CA THR A 293 4.80 5.06 6.47
C THR A 293 3.80 6.10 6.93
N ASN A 294 3.75 7.26 6.27
CA ASN A 294 2.72 8.27 6.51
C ASN A 294 1.29 7.69 6.47
N SER A 295 1.03 6.67 5.63
CA SER A 295 -0.27 6.03 5.52
C SER A 295 -0.58 5.00 6.60
N SER A 296 0.44 4.46 7.30
CA SER A 296 0.27 3.41 8.32
C SER A 296 0.48 3.88 9.76
N ASP A 297 0.96 5.10 9.98
CA ASP A 297 1.21 5.65 11.34
C ASP A 297 -0.01 5.76 12.26
N ILE A 298 -1.24 5.71 11.72
CA ILE A 298 -2.45 5.67 12.54
C ILE A 298 -2.71 4.27 13.14
N PHE A 299 -2.13 3.21 12.56
CA PHE A 299 -2.33 1.82 12.92
C PHE A 299 -1.34 1.39 14.00
N ALA A 300 -1.64 1.70 15.27
CA ALA A 300 -0.80 1.26 16.38
C ALA A 300 -0.72 -0.27 16.42
N GLY A 301 0.50 -0.81 16.44
CA GLY A 301 0.76 -2.24 16.49
C GLY A 301 1.03 -2.89 15.12
N VAL A 302 0.82 -2.18 14.01
CA VAL A 302 1.18 -2.69 12.66
C VAL A 302 2.67 -3.04 12.57
N GLU A 303 3.50 -2.32 13.32
CA GLU A 303 4.94 -2.47 13.33
C GLU A 303 5.43 -3.69 14.11
N LEU A 304 4.57 -4.33 14.92
CA LEU A 304 4.93 -5.54 15.66
C LEU A 304 5.32 -6.68 14.72
N SER A 305 4.70 -6.76 13.55
CA SER A 305 5.00 -7.76 12.52
C SER A 305 6.39 -7.60 11.90
N LEU A 306 7.02 -6.42 12.04
CA LEU A 306 8.26 -6.10 11.34
C LEU A 306 9.53 -6.55 12.09
N PHE A 307 9.54 -6.55 13.42
CA PHE A 307 10.72 -6.91 14.22
C PHE A 307 11.31 -8.29 13.90
N PRO A 308 10.51 -9.35 13.61
CA PRO A 308 11.04 -10.67 13.24
C PRO A 308 11.87 -10.68 11.95
N LEU A 309 11.86 -9.60 11.16
CA LEU A 309 12.77 -9.44 10.03
C LEU A 309 14.24 -9.55 10.47
N LEU A 310 14.61 -9.05 11.65
CA LEU A 310 15.98 -9.18 12.19
C LEU A 310 16.42 -10.64 12.30
N ALA A 311 15.52 -11.51 12.78
CA ALA A 311 15.77 -12.94 12.86
C ALA A 311 15.81 -13.58 11.46
N ALA A 312 14.99 -13.11 10.52
CA ALA A 312 14.96 -13.60 9.15
C ALA A 312 16.28 -13.30 8.42
N LEU A 313 16.86 -12.12 8.60
CA LEU A 313 18.17 -11.76 8.05
C LEU A 313 19.27 -12.74 8.48
N LYS A 314 19.28 -13.15 9.75
CA LYS A 314 20.20 -14.19 10.24
C LYS A 314 19.88 -15.56 9.66
N LYS A 315 18.60 -15.97 9.66
CA LYS A 315 18.15 -17.28 9.18
C LYS A 315 18.50 -17.52 7.71
N GLU A 316 18.38 -16.50 6.87
CA GLU A 316 18.59 -16.59 5.42
C GLU A 316 20.05 -16.34 5.01
N GLY A 317 21.00 -16.79 5.85
CA GLY A 317 22.44 -16.75 5.54
C GLY A 317 23.11 -15.41 5.79
N GLY A 318 22.64 -14.65 6.79
CA GLY A 318 23.19 -13.34 7.15
C GLY A 318 24.66 -13.39 7.54
N GLY A 319 25.43 -12.40 7.08
CA GLY A 319 26.85 -12.21 7.40
C GLY A 319 27.12 -10.89 8.12
N ALA A 320 28.31 -10.30 7.90
CA ALA A 320 28.76 -9.09 8.60
C ALA A 320 27.81 -7.89 8.45
N TRP A 321 27.15 -7.75 7.30
CA TRP A 321 26.15 -6.69 7.11
C TRP A 321 24.92 -6.88 8.01
N VAL A 322 24.48 -8.13 8.25
CA VAL A 322 23.37 -8.42 9.17
C VAL A 322 23.78 -8.12 10.61
N ASP A 323 25.01 -8.44 11.00
CA ASP A 323 25.52 -8.08 12.33
C ASP A 323 25.52 -6.56 12.53
N GLN A 324 25.78 -5.77 11.49
CA GLN A 324 25.66 -4.31 11.53
C GLN A 324 24.21 -3.87 11.72
N GLN A 325 23.23 -4.48 11.04
CA GLN A 325 21.81 -4.11 11.22
C GLN A 325 21.35 -4.41 12.66
N TRP A 326 21.77 -5.54 13.22
CA TRP A 326 21.53 -5.87 14.63
C TRP A 326 22.18 -4.85 15.57
N ALA A 327 23.42 -4.43 15.29
CA ALA A 327 24.10 -3.41 16.09
C ALA A 327 23.43 -2.03 16.00
N ILE A 328 22.93 -1.64 14.81
CA ILE A 328 22.14 -0.41 14.62
C ILE A 328 20.89 -0.47 15.49
N CYS A 329 20.12 -1.56 15.41
CA CYS A 329 18.92 -1.73 16.24
C CYS A 329 19.23 -1.72 17.74
N GLN A 330 20.32 -2.36 18.16
CA GLN A 330 20.76 -2.35 19.55
C GLN A 330 21.14 -0.94 20.03
N GLY A 331 21.73 -0.12 19.16
CA GLY A 331 22.10 1.25 19.45
C GLY A 331 20.93 2.18 19.78
N LEU A 332 19.73 1.86 19.28
CA LEU A 332 18.49 2.64 19.48
C LEU A 332 17.79 2.36 20.82
N LEU A 333 18.14 1.27 21.49
CA LEU A 333 17.51 0.83 22.75
C LEU A 333 18.16 1.46 23.97
N GLU A 334 17.37 1.62 25.04
CA GLU A 334 17.81 2.09 26.36
C GLU A 334 18.89 1.20 26.98
N ASP A 335 19.67 1.76 27.91
CA ASP A 335 20.72 1.02 28.62
C ASP A 335 20.12 -0.18 29.38
N GLY A 336 20.72 -1.35 29.20
CA GLY A 336 20.26 -2.60 29.83
C GLY A 336 19.13 -3.32 29.08
N VAL A 337 18.62 -2.77 27.97
CA VAL A 337 17.67 -3.45 27.07
C VAL A 337 18.42 -4.05 25.89
N THR A 338 18.09 -5.29 25.52
CA THR A 338 18.70 -5.98 24.37
C THR A 338 17.70 -6.20 23.24
N VAL A 339 18.19 -6.26 22.00
CA VAL A 339 17.37 -6.64 20.83
C VAL A 339 16.77 -8.03 21.04
N GLU A 340 17.51 -8.96 21.65
CA GLU A 340 17.02 -10.29 21.97
C GLU A 340 15.81 -10.25 22.92
N SER A 341 15.85 -9.44 23.97
CA SER A 341 14.72 -9.30 24.91
C SER A 341 13.48 -8.68 24.25
N LEU A 342 13.68 -7.78 23.28
CA LEU A 342 12.60 -7.22 22.47
C LEU A 342 12.00 -8.30 21.56
N LEU A 343 12.82 -9.09 20.88
CA LEU A 343 12.37 -10.18 20.02
C LEU A 343 11.64 -11.28 20.82
N GLU A 344 12.07 -11.57 22.04
CA GLU A 344 11.34 -12.49 22.95
C GLU A 344 9.95 -11.95 23.31
N LYS A 345 9.82 -10.64 23.51
CA LYS A 345 8.51 -9.99 23.73
C LYS A 345 7.61 -10.12 22.49
N ILE A 346 8.17 -9.98 21.29
CA ILE A 346 7.43 -10.21 20.03
C ILE A 346 7.03 -11.69 19.86
N GLU A 347 7.92 -12.62 20.21
CA GLU A 347 7.60 -14.04 20.18
C GLU A 347 6.47 -14.40 21.17
N THR A 348 6.51 -13.80 22.36
CA THR A 348 5.44 -13.91 23.36
C THR A 348 4.12 -13.34 22.83
N TYR A 349 4.15 -12.18 22.17
CA TYR A 349 2.99 -11.59 21.53
C TYR A 349 2.41 -12.51 20.43
N ASN A 350 3.26 -13.08 19.58
CA ASN A 350 2.80 -13.98 18.51
C ASN A 350 2.22 -15.29 19.06
N ASN A 351 2.72 -15.75 20.21
CA ASN A 351 2.24 -16.96 20.88
C ASN A 351 1.11 -16.70 21.90
N ASP A 352 0.71 -15.44 22.12
CA ASP A 352 -0.48 -15.12 22.90
C ASP A 352 -1.73 -15.73 22.25
N PRO A 353 -2.60 -16.43 23.01
CA PRO A 353 -3.79 -17.08 22.45
C PRO A 353 -4.73 -16.12 21.72
N THR A 354 -4.81 -14.86 22.15
CA THR A 354 -5.62 -13.83 21.50
C THR A 354 -5.02 -13.48 20.14
N SER A 355 -3.74 -13.10 20.12
CA SER A 355 -3.03 -12.74 18.89
C SER A 355 -3.05 -13.90 17.88
N ALA A 356 -2.79 -15.12 18.36
CA ALA A 356 -2.79 -16.33 17.55
C ALA A 356 -4.11 -16.60 16.81
N SER A 357 -5.24 -16.24 17.41
CA SER A 357 -6.57 -16.44 16.80
C SER A 357 -6.79 -15.62 15.52
N PHE A 358 -6.00 -14.57 15.30
CA PHE A 358 -6.08 -13.70 14.11
C PHE A 358 -5.25 -14.21 12.93
N ARG A 359 -4.52 -15.33 13.08
CA ARG A 359 -3.86 -16.02 11.97
C ARG A 359 -4.84 -16.88 11.17
N ASN A 360 -5.93 -16.27 10.73
CA ASN A 360 -6.97 -16.90 9.92
C ASN A 360 -7.09 -16.18 8.56
N VAL A 361 -6.42 -16.74 7.54
CA VAL A 361 -6.47 -16.23 6.14
C VAL A 361 -7.89 -16.16 5.63
N ASP A 362 -8.69 -17.20 5.87
CA ASP A 362 -10.03 -17.33 5.28
C ASP A 362 -11.01 -16.26 5.79
N ALA A 363 -10.79 -15.79 7.03
CA ALA A 363 -11.61 -14.78 7.69
C ALA A 363 -11.07 -13.35 7.53
N TRP A 364 -9.99 -13.15 6.75
CA TRP A 364 -9.36 -11.85 6.61
C TRP A 364 -10.20 -10.89 5.74
N PRO A 365 -10.31 -9.59 6.10
CA PRO A 365 -9.86 -8.96 7.34
C PRO A 365 -10.86 -9.16 8.50
N MET A 366 -10.38 -9.64 9.64
CA MET A 366 -11.20 -9.88 10.85
C MET A 366 -11.48 -8.59 11.64
N ASP A 367 -12.57 -8.53 12.39
CA ASP A 367 -12.82 -7.40 13.29
C ASP A 367 -11.83 -7.36 14.47
N ASN A 368 -11.47 -6.17 14.93
CA ASN A 368 -10.72 -6.05 16.18
C ASN A 368 -11.61 -6.38 17.40
N THR A 369 -10.97 -6.81 18.49
CA THR A 369 -11.62 -7.14 19.76
C THR A 369 -10.98 -6.36 20.91
N PRO A 370 -11.66 -6.19 22.06
CA PRO A 370 -11.05 -5.56 23.23
C PRO A 370 -9.75 -6.26 23.66
N ALA A 371 -9.75 -7.59 23.68
CA ALA A 371 -8.58 -8.39 24.04
C ALA A 371 -7.41 -8.17 23.07
N LEU A 372 -7.67 -8.13 21.76
CA LEU A 372 -6.64 -7.81 20.78
C LEU A 372 -6.09 -6.40 21.01
N ALA A 373 -6.97 -5.41 21.22
CA ALA A 373 -6.55 -4.04 21.46
C ALA A 373 -5.64 -3.93 22.69
N ASP A 374 -5.95 -4.64 23.77
CA ASP A 374 -5.12 -4.64 24.98
C ASP A 374 -3.75 -5.25 24.73
N VAL A 375 -3.68 -6.43 24.11
CA VAL A 375 -2.42 -7.14 23.85
C VAL A 375 -1.57 -6.42 22.79
N MET A 376 -2.16 -6.03 21.66
CA MET A 376 -1.45 -5.39 20.55
C MET A 376 -0.98 -3.98 20.89
N ILE A 377 -1.87 -3.10 21.36
CA ILE A 377 -1.51 -1.71 21.69
C ILE A 377 -0.63 -1.70 22.95
N GLY A 378 -0.89 -2.59 23.93
CA GLY A 378 -0.03 -2.75 25.09
C GLY A 378 1.41 -3.11 24.71
N THR A 379 1.58 -4.12 23.86
CA THR A 379 2.91 -4.55 23.38
C THR A 379 3.61 -3.44 22.59
N SER A 380 2.89 -2.77 21.67
CA SER A 380 3.41 -1.63 20.90
C SER A 380 3.89 -0.49 21.81
N ASP A 381 3.08 -0.10 22.79
CA ASP A 381 3.43 0.94 23.77
C ASP A 381 4.64 0.54 24.63
N GLU A 382 4.72 -0.72 25.04
CA GLU A 382 5.84 -1.25 25.81
C GLU A 382 7.15 -1.22 25.01
N ILE A 383 7.13 -1.72 23.78
CA ILE A 383 8.32 -1.73 22.90
C ILE A 383 8.77 -0.32 22.57
N THR A 384 7.85 0.61 22.32
CA THR A 384 8.18 2.01 22.08
C THR A 384 8.94 2.62 23.28
N LYS A 385 8.61 2.24 24.51
CA LYS A 385 9.30 2.72 25.73
C LYS A 385 10.68 2.11 25.94
N LEU A 386 11.05 1.07 25.19
CA LEU A 386 12.38 0.47 25.25
C LEU A 386 13.43 1.27 24.47
N HIS A 387 13.01 2.28 23.70
CA HIS A 387 13.89 3.11 22.86
C HIS A 387 14.35 4.36 23.60
N LYS A 388 15.58 4.79 23.31
CA LYS A 388 16.18 6.04 23.83
C LYS A 388 15.42 7.29 23.37
N ASP A 389 14.99 7.31 22.12
CA ASP A 389 14.14 8.36 21.55
C ASP A 389 12.95 7.72 20.84
N ARG A 390 11.75 8.22 21.13
CA ARG A 390 10.51 7.77 20.48
C ARG A 390 10.37 8.23 19.03
N LYS A 391 11.28 9.09 18.58
CA LYS A 391 11.38 9.57 17.19
C LYS A 391 12.40 8.80 16.36
N GLU A 392 13.19 7.93 16.98
CA GLU A 392 14.21 7.11 16.33
C GLU A 392 13.99 5.65 16.74
N LEU A 393 13.09 4.99 16.00
CA LEU A 393 12.65 3.64 16.33
C LEU A 393 13.36 2.59 15.46
N ILE A 394 13.55 1.38 16.00
CA ILE A 394 14.00 0.22 15.22
C ILE A 394 13.13 0.04 13.97
N THR A 395 11.83 0.30 14.08
CA THR A 395 10.86 0.12 13.00
C THR A 395 11.05 1.12 11.86
N ASP A 396 11.64 2.29 12.10
CA ASP A 396 12.00 3.23 11.03
C ASP A 396 13.14 2.66 10.19
N HIS A 397 14.15 2.07 10.85
CA HIS A 397 15.25 1.38 10.19
C HIS A 397 14.77 0.12 9.45
N LEU A 398 14.03 -0.77 10.10
CA LEU A 398 13.52 -1.99 9.44
C LEU A 398 12.58 -1.67 8.27
N SER A 399 11.76 -0.62 8.37
CA SER A 399 10.92 -0.20 7.25
C SER A 399 11.78 0.21 6.05
N SER A 400 12.89 0.91 6.30
CA SER A 400 13.84 1.26 5.23
C SER A 400 14.46 0.04 4.52
N LEU A 401 14.75 -1.04 5.25
CA LEU A 401 15.26 -2.29 4.68
C LEU A 401 14.21 -3.01 3.82
N VAL A 402 12.95 -3.03 4.26
CA VAL A 402 11.85 -3.58 3.44
C VAL A 402 11.65 -2.75 2.17
N LEU A 403 11.73 -1.41 2.26
CA LEU A 403 11.66 -0.53 1.08
C LEU A 403 12.81 -0.78 0.10
N GLU A 404 14.03 -0.96 0.62
CA GLU A 404 15.24 -1.22 -0.17
C GLU A 404 15.12 -2.51 -1.00
N SER A 405 14.55 -3.57 -0.43
CA SER A 405 14.46 -4.90 -1.06
C SER A 405 13.23 -5.12 -1.93
N THR A 406 12.09 -4.49 -1.59
CA THR A 406 10.86 -4.67 -2.39
C THR A 406 10.97 -4.12 -3.80
N GLY A 407 11.73 -3.04 -4.00
CA GLY A 407 12.03 -2.47 -5.33
C GLY A 407 12.59 -3.49 -6.32
N PRO A 408 13.80 -4.03 -6.09
CA PRO A 408 14.41 -5.02 -6.98
C PRO A 408 13.60 -6.31 -7.08
N LEU A 409 13.04 -6.81 -5.97
CA LEU A 409 12.17 -7.99 -6.00
C LEU A 409 11.01 -7.81 -6.99
N MET A 410 10.27 -6.71 -6.90
CA MET A 410 9.15 -6.44 -7.80
C MET A 410 9.62 -6.21 -9.23
N PHE A 411 10.67 -5.42 -9.41
CA PHE A 411 11.19 -5.06 -10.74
C PHE A 411 11.62 -6.29 -11.55
N HIS A 412 12.28 -7.24 -10.90
CA HIS A 412 12.70 -8.49 -11.54
C HIS A 412 11.57 -9.53 -11.59
N ALA A 413 10.72 -9.63 -10.56
CA ALA A 413 9.62 -10.60 -10.55
C ALA A 413 8.57 -10.33 -11.64
N VAL A 414 8.27 -9.06 -11.98
CA VAL A 414 7.34 -8.78 -13.08
C VAL A 414 7.86 -9.29 -14.43
N ALA A 415 9.18 -9.42 -14.60
CA ALA A 415 9.76 -9.98 -15.81
C ALA A 415 9.48 -11.49 -15.94
N GLU A 416 9.45 -12.21 -14.81
CA GLU A 416 9.29 -13.67 -14.76
C GLU A 416 7.86 -14.16 -14.98
N LYS A 417 6.85 -13.27 -14.88
CA LYS A 417 5.41 -13.62 -14.99
C LYS A 417 5.07 -14.80 -14.05
N ILE A 418 5.27 -14.60 -12.75
CA ILE A 418 5.07 -15.66 -11.75
C ILE A 418 3.59 -15.96 -11.55
N ALA A 419 2.80 -14.98 -11.11
CA ALA A 419 1.37 -15.11 -10.87
C ALA A 419 0.68 -13.73 -10.88
N ALA A 420 -0.65 -13.74 -10.85
CA ALA A 420 -1.47 -12.53 -10.70
C ALA A 420 -1.33 -11.89 -9.31
N VAL A 421 -1.06 -12.70 -8.29
CA VAL A 421 -0.87 -12.24 -6.92
C VAL A 421 0.32 -12.98 -6.31
N VAL A 422 1.24 -12.24 -5.70
CA VAL A 422 2.48 -12.78 -5.14
C VAL A 422 2.77 -12.12 -3.79
N TRP A 423 3.13 -12.91 -2.78
CA TRP A 423 3.56 -12.40 -1.47
C TRP A 423 5.07 -12.22 -1.40
N LEU A 424 5.49 -11.06 -0.92
CA LEU A 424 6.87 -10.74 -0.58
C LEU A 424 7.02 -10.82 0.94
N ASN A 425 7.24 -12.03 1.45
CA ASN A 425 7.33 -12.29 2.88
C ASN A 425 8.73 -12.06 3.45
N HIS A 426 8.89 -12.15 4.78
CA HIS A 426 10.19 -11.87 5.43
C HIS A 426 11.33 -12.77 4.96
N ASP A 427 11.06 -13.99 4.50
CA ASP A 427 12.08 -14.89 3.95
C ASP A 427 12.72 -14.30 2.69
N ILE A 428 11.90 -13.90 1.71
CA ILE A 428 12.43 -13.38 0.45
C ILE A 428 13.00 -11.98 0.60
N ILE A 429 12.42 -11.15 1.47
CA ILE A 429 12.98 -9.85 1.84
C ILE A 429 14.39 -10.02 2.43
N ALA A 430 14.56 -10.96 3.37
CA ALA A 430 15.86 -11.22 3.97
C ALA A 430 16.87 -11.78 2.96
N ARG A 431 16.45 -12.69 2.06
CA ARG A 431 17.32 -13.21 0.99
C ARG A 431 17.81 -12.12 0.06
N GLU A 432 16.93 -11.21 -0.35
CA GLU A 432 17.29 -10.09 -1.21
C GLU A 432 18.29 -9.16 -0.52
N LEU A 433 17.97 -8.73 0.70
CA LEU A 433 18.86 -7.87 1.48
C LEU A 433 20.25 -8.50 1.67
N ASN A 434 20.28 -9.78 2.07
CA ASN A 434 21.54 -10.50 2.20
C ASN A 434 22.29 -10.61 0.87
N ALA A 435 21.60 -10.70 -0.28
CA ALA A 435 22.21 -10.76 -1.59
C ALA A 435 22.77 -9.40 -2.06
N LEU A 436 22.06 -8.30 -1.79
CA LEU A 436 22.47 -6.94 -2.12
C LEU A 436 23.75 -6.51 -1.37
N HIS A 437 23.97 -7.05 -0.18
CA HIS A 437 25.06 -6.66 0.72
C HIS A 437 26.10 -7.76 0.98
N LYS A 438 26.29 -8.68 0.02
CA LYS A 438 27.33 -9.74 0.11
C LYS A 438 28.75 -9.23 -0.05
#